data_AF-A0A9W4I1J3-F1
#
_entry.id   AF-A0A9W4I1J3-F1
#
_cell.length_a   1.000
_cell.length_b   1.000
_cell.length_c   1.000
_cell.angle_alpha   90.00
_cell.angle_beta   90.00
_cell.angle_gamma   90.00
#
_symmetry.space_group_name_H-M   'P 1'
#
loop_
_entity.id
_entity.type
_entity.pdbx_description
1 polymer ?
#
loop_
_entity_poly.entity_id
_entity_poly.type
_entity_poly.pdbx_seq_one_letter_code
_entity_poly.pdbx_strand_id
1 'polypeptide(L)'
;MRYQTLWHPEHKVPIVNGRYQDPRTGEIRQNTRTDTFLGPPFVHVTWFNNIANSTFRSIGATLAASIDDVLVSIANHVRENIYSITSMNATLYSVIVVCSTEKTDVEIGDAIQHMQQHLNKDVVIPEEELAALREWKESKESIENALPEESDGRNASRCEEAQIQ
;
A
#
# COMPACT_ATOMS: atom_id res chain seq x y z
N MET A 1 11.37 19.36 -10.40
CA MET A 1 10.81 20.09 -9.23
C MET A 1 10.30 19.04 -8.26
N ARG A 2 10.66 19.09 -6.97
CA ARG A 2 10.09 18.17 -5.98
C ARG A 2 8.67 18.65 -5.67
N TYR A 3 7.65 17.94 -6.14
CA TYR A 3 6.22 18.21 -5.89
C TYR A 3 5.79 17.78 -4.47
N GLN A 4 6.66 18.00 -3.50
CA GLN A 4 6.41 17.71 -2.11
C GLN A 4 5.72 18.92 -1.50
N THR A 5 4.40 18.84 -1.40
CA THR A 5 3.63 19.87 -0.69
C THR A 5 3.92 19.68 0.80
N LEU A 6 4.42 20.71 1.47
CA LEU A 6 4.54 20.71 2.93
C LEU A 6 3.13 20.72 3.50
N TRP A 7 2.83 19.95 4.54
CA TRP A 7 1.51 19.90 5.16
C TRP A 7 1.56 20.33 6.62
N HIS A 8 0.49 21.00 7.03
CA HIS A 8 0.33 21.46 8.38
C HIS A 8 -0.03 20.26 9.30
N PRO A 9 0.75 19.97 10.35
CA PRO A 9 0.59 18.78 11.20
C PRO A 9 -0.78 18.68 11.86
N GLU A 10 -1.30 19.80 12.35
CA GLU A 10 -2.58 19.87 13.07
C GLU A 10 -3.79 20.01 12.14
N HIS A 11 -3.77 21.02 11.26
CA HIS A 11 -4.88 21.29 10.35
C HIS A 11 -4.99 20.32 9.17
N LYS A 12 -3.97 19.46 8.94
CA LYS A 12 -3.91 18.48 7.85
C LYS A 12 -4.29 19.12 6.50
N VAL A 13 -3.59 20.21 6.15
CA VAL A 13 -3.79 20.98 4.92
C VAL A 13 -2.45 21.32 4.27
N PRO A 14 -2.42 21.55 2.95
CA PRO A 14 -1.21 21.97 2.26
C PRO A 14 -0.74 23.34 2.73
N ILE A 15 0.57 23.48 2.85
CA ILE A 15 1.31 24.72 3.09
C ILE A 15 1.89 25.16 1.75
N VAL A 16 1.46 26.32 1.29
CA VAL A 16 1.90 26.95 0.03
C VAL A 16 2.54 28.28 0.38
N ASN A 17 3.81 28.46 0.00
CA ASN A 17 4.59 29.68 0.31
C ASN A 17 4.60 30.04 1.82
N GLY A 18 4.70 29.02 2.67
CA GLY A 18 4.69 29.19 4.13
C GLY A 18 3.34 29.58 4.72
N ARG A 19 2.23 29.46 3.97
CA ARG A 19 0.87 29.73 4.43
C ARG A 19 -0.03 28.53 4.21
N TYR A 20 -1.07 28.39 5.03
CA TYR A 20 -2.08 27.35 4.87
C TYR A 20 -3.47 27.95 5.07
N GLN A 21 -4.51 27.28 4.57
CA GLN A 21 -5.89 27.67 4.83
C GLN A 21 -6.41 26.90 6.04
N ASP A 22 -6.85 27.61 7.08
CA ASP A 22 -7.48 26.97 8.25
C ASP A 22 -8.85 26.41 7.84
N PRO A 23 -9.08 25.09 7.91
CA PRO A 23 -10.33 24.48 7.46
C PRO A 23 -11.53 24.85 8.34
N ARG A 24 -11.32 25.34 9.57
CA ARG A 24 -12.40 25.71 10.50
C ARG A 24 -12.91 27.13 10.25
N THR A 25 -12.02 28.03 9.84
CA THR A 25 -12.32 29.47 9.70
C THR A 25 -12.32 29.93 8.24
N GLY A 26 -11.67 29.17 7.35
CA GLY A 26 -11.47 29.53 5.94
C GLY A 26 -10.36 30.55 5.70
N GLU A 27 -9.72 31.07 6.76
CA GLU A 27 -8.70 32.10 6.68
C GLU A 27 -7.35 31.55 6.23
N ILE A 28 -6.61 32.35 5.45
CA ILE A 28 -5.22 32.06 5.10
C ILE A 28 -4.33 32.50 6.26
N ARG A 29 -3.62 31.56 6.87
CA ARG A 29 -2.73 31.78 8.02
C ARG A 29 -1.29 31.50 7.66
N GLN A 30 -0.38 32.22 8.29
CA GLN A 30 1.05 31.95 8.18
C GLN A 30 1.38 30.67 8.97
N ASN A 31 2.10 29.74 8.35
CA ASN A 31 2.66 28.60 9.06
C ASN A 31 3.83 29.10 9.92
N THR A 32 3.67 29.08 11.24
CA THR A 32 4.71 29.39 12.22
C THR A 32 5.42 28.15 12.76
N ARG A 33 4.94 26.95 12.37
CA ARG A 33 5.45 25.67 12.82
C ARG A 33 6.66 25.21 12.02
N THR A 34 7.65 24.65 12.71
CA THR A 34 8.84 24.04 12.12
C THR A 34 8.64 22.55 11.83
N ASP A 35 7.73 21.89 12.55
CA ASP A 35 7.31 20.53 12.28
C ASP A 35 6.28 20.53 11.14
N THR A 36 6.76 20.25 9.93
CA THR A 36 5.91 20.02 8.75
C THR A 36 6.16 18.62 8.26
N PHE A 37 5.12 17.95 7.78
CA PHE A 37 5.26 16.64 7.15
C PHE A 37 4.97 16.75 5.67
N LEU A 38 5.52 15.84 4.89
CA LEU A 38 5.19 15.74 3.48
C LEU A 38 3.79 15.14 3.38
N GLY A 39 2.80 15.95 3.02
CA GLY A 39 1.48 15.42 2.69
C GLY A 39 1.36 15.15 1.19
N PRO A 40 0.20 14.61 0.76
CA PRO A 40 0.03 13.99 -0.57
C PRO A 40 0.55 14.89 -1.72
N PRO A 41 1.08 14.28 -2.79
CA PRO A 41 0.42 13.19 -3.49
C PRO A 41 0.94 11.81 -3.05
N PHE A 42 0.08 11.03 -2.42
CA PHE A 42 0.22 9.60 -2.55
C PHE A 42 -0.44 9.20 -3.87
N VAL A 43 0.25 8.44 -4.69
CA VAL A 43 -0.32 7.82 -5.88
C VAL A 43 -0.74 6.42 -5.49
N HIS A 44 -2.02 6.12 -5.65
CA HIS A 44 -2.53 4.77 -5.47
C HIS A 44 -2.37 3.99 -6.77
N VAL A 45 -1.64 2.88 -6.72
CA VAL A 45 -1.43 2.01 -7.88
C VAL A 45 -2.09 0.67 -7.62
N THR A 46 -2.87 0.18 -8.58
CA THR A 46 -3.44 -1.16 -8.55
C THR A 46 -2.99 -1.93 -9.78
N TRP A 47 -2.44 -3.12 -9.58
CA TRP A 47 -2.10 -4.05 -10.64
C TRP A 47 -3.14 -5.16 -10.72
N PHE A 48 -3.55 -5.53 -11.92
CA PHE A 48 -4.46 -6.62 -12.22
C PHE A 48 -3.82 -7.57 -13.22
N ASN A 49 -3.65 -8.83 -12.84
CA ASN A 49 -3.16 -9.86 -13.76
C ASN A 49 -4.31 -10.43 -14.58
N ASN A 50 -4.18 -10.43 -15.90
CA ASN A 50 -5.20 -10.96 -16.81
C ASN A 50 -5.05 -12.46 -17.09
N ILE A 51 -3.95 -13.10 -16.67
CA ILE A 51 -3.77 -14.56 -16.78
C ILE A 51 -4.77 -15.28 -15.86
N ALA A 52 -5.55 -16.20 -16.42
CA ALA A 52 -6.66 -16.87 -15.72
C ALA A 52 -6.22 -17.78 -14.57
N ASN A 53 -5.05 -18.43 -14.68
CA ASN A 53 -4.56 -19.44 -13.73
C ASN A 53 -3.38 -18.94 -12.87
N SER A 54 -3.18 -17.63 -12.76
CA SER A 54 -2.10 -17.08 -11.92
C SER A 54 -2.50 -17.06 -10.45
N THR A 55 -1.52 -17.28 -9.54
CA THR A 55 -1.72 -17.06 -8.10
C THR A 55 -1.82 -15.57 -7.76
N PHE A 56 -1.24 -14.71 -8.61
CA PHE A 56 -1.37 -13.27 -8.52
C PHE A 56 -2.55 -12.80 -9.38
N ARG A 57 -3.63 -12.31 -8.74
CA ARG A 57 -4.78 -11.70 -9.46
C ARG A 57 -4.80 -10.18 -9.40
N SER A 58 -4.58 -9.62 -8.21
CA SER A 58 -4.54 -8.18 -8.02
C SER A 58 -3.78 -7.79 -6.77
N ILE A 59 -3.12 -6.64 -6.80
CA ILE A 59 -2.41 -6.06 -5.65
C ILE A 59 -2.45 -4.53 -5.77
N GLY A 60 -2.53 -3.85 -4.64
CA GLY A 60 -2.52 -2.40 -4.58
C GLY A 60 -1.39 -1.89 -3.68
N ALA A 61 -0.83 -0.74 -4.04
CA ALA A 61 0.13 -0.02 -3.22
C ALA A 61 -0.16 1.47 -3.23
N THR A 62 0.19 2.14 -2.14
CA THR A 62 0.08 3.60 -2.01
C THR A 62 1.49 4.16 -1.86
N LEU A 63 1.87 5.02 -2.81
CA LEU A 63 3.24 5.45 -3.01
C LEU A 63 3.37 6.95 -2.74
N ALA A 64 4.25 7.34 -1.84
CA ALA A 64 4.50 8.72 -1.44
C ALA A 64 5.44 9.44 -2.43
N ALA A 65 5.08 9.41 -3.72
CA ALA A 65 5.92 9.90 -4.79
C ALA A 65 5.08 10.62 -5.86
N SER A 66 5.75 11.37 -6.73
CA SER A 66 5.08 11.99 -7.86
C SER A 66 4.62 10.94 -8.87
N ILE A 67 3.59 11.27 -9.67
CA ILE A 67 3.13 10.38 -10.74
C ILE A 67 4.24 10.04 -11.73
N ASP A 68 5.16 10.97 -11.99
CA ASP A 68 6.30 10.76 -12.88
C ASP A 68 7.24 9.68 -12.33
N ASP A 69 7.58 9.76 -11.04
CA ASP A 69 8.44 8.76 -10.38
C ASP A 69 7.77 7.38 -10.36
N VAL A 70 6.46 7.34 -10.12
CA VAL A 70 5.68 6.10 -10.13
C VAL A 70 5.67 5.46 -11.52
N LEU A 71 5.45 6.24 -12.59
CA LEU A 71 5.46 5.75 -13.96
C LEU A 71 6.85 5.26 -14.38
N VAL A 72 7.92 5.93 -13.94
CA VAL A 72 9.31 5.46 -14.17
C VAL A 72 9.55 4.13 -13.47
N SER A 73 9.14 3.97 -12.21
CA SER A 73 9.26 2.71 -11.48
C SER A 73 8.46 1.57 -12.13
N ILE A 74 7.24 1.83 -12.60
CA ILE A 74 6.46 0.85 -13.38
C ILE A 74 7.20 0.46 -14.66
N ALA A 75 7.75 1.43 -15.39
CA ALA A 75 8.53 1.16 -16.61
C ALA A 75 9.78 0.31 -16.33
N ASN A 76 10.44 0.51 -15.18
CA ASN A 76 11.57 -0.31 -14.74
C ASN A 76 11.13 -1.77 -14.48
N HIS A 77 9.99 -2.01 -13.84
CA HIS A 77 9.45 -3.36 -13.65
C HIS A 77 9.20 -4.07 -14.98
N VAL A 78 8.71 -3.35 -15.99
CA VAL A 78 8.52 -3.90 -17.35
C VAL A 78 9.85 -4.22 -18.01
N ARG A 79 10.83 -3.31 -17.92
CA ARG A 79 12.20 -3.53 -18.43
C ARG A 79 12.87 -4.73 -17.78
N GLU A 80 12.61 -4.97 -16.50
CA GLU A 80 13.15 -6.09 -15.71
C GLU A 80 12.34 -7.39 -15.87
N ASN A 81 11.37 -7.41 -16.80
CA ASN A 81 10.50 -8.55 -17.08
C ASN A 81 9.74 -9.08 -15.85
N ILE A 82 9.37 -8.19 -14.92
CA ILE A 82 8.50 -8.56 -13.79
C ILE A 82 7.08 -8.82 -14.31
N TYR A 83 6.61 -7.98 -15.22
CA TYR A 83 5.33 -8.18 -15.91
C TYR A 83 5.32 -7.42 -17.23
N SER A 84 4.41 -7.80 -18.12
CA SER A 84 4.10 -7.05 -19.34
C SER A 84 2.81 -6.25 -19.15
N ILE A 85 2.77 -4.99 -19.61
CA ILE A 85 1.56 -4.16 -19.52
C ILE A 85 0.67 -4.47 -20.71
N THR A 86 -0.56 -4.90 -20.43
CA THR A 86 -1.62 -5.04 -21.45
C THR A 86 -2.36 -3.72 -21.62
N SER A 87 -2.65 -3.02 -20.52
CA SER A 87 -3.31 -1.71 -20.52
C SER A 87 -2.92 -0.94 -19.26
N MET A 88 -2.88 0.39 -19.35
CA MET A 88 -2.62 1.25 -18.21
C MET A 88 -3.49 2.49 -18.28
N ASN A 89 -4.18 2.81 -17.19
CA ASN A 89 -4.86 4.07 -16.99
C ASN A 89 -4.15 4.84 -15.88
N ALA A 90 -3.80 6.09 -16.14
CA ALA A 90 -3.07 6.92 -15.18
C ALA A 90 -3.75 8.28 -15.05
N THR A 91 -3.95 8.69 -13.80
CA THR A 91 -4.37 10.01 -13.36
C THR A 91 -3.36 10.55 -12.36
N LEU A 92 -3.51 11.81 -11.94
CA LEU A 92 -2.53 12.46 -11.05
C LEU A 92 -2.31 11.75 -9.71
N TYR A 93 -3.32 11.01 -9.22
CA TYR A 93 -3.28 10.36 -7.90
C TYR A 93 -3.62 8.87 -7.95
N SER A 94 -3.91 8.31 -9.13
CA SER A 94 -4.28 6.91 -9.28
C SER A 94 -3.80 6.33 -10.59
N VAL A 95 -3.22 5.12 -10.52
CA VAL A 95 -2.80 4.33 -11.68
C VAL A 95 -3.40 2.94 -11.59
N ILE A 96 -4.00 2.48 -12.67
CA ILE A 96 -4.47 1.11 -12.82
C ILE A 96 -3.65 0.46 -13.92
N VAL A 97 -2.96 -0.62 -13.59
CA VAL A 97 -2.14 -1.39 -14.52
C VAL A 97 -2.79 -2.76 -14.72
N VAL A 98 -3.24 -3.04 -15.93
CA VAL A 98 -3.60 -4.40 -16.35
C VAL A 98 -2.37 -5.02 -16.97
N CYS A 99 -1.87 -6.09 -16.35
CA CYS A 99 -0.64 -6.76 -16.74
C CYS A 99 -0.85 -8.25 -17.00
N SER A 100 0.17 -8.86 -17.61
CA SER A 100 0.28 -10.30 -17.82
C SER A 100 1.63 -10.76 -17.27
N THR A 101 1.61 -11.70 -16.33
CA THR A 101 2.80 -12.32 -15.75
C THR A 101 2.52 -13.71 -15.22
N GLU A 102 3.45 -14.63 -15.44
CA GLU A 102 3.44 -15.99 -14.87
C GLU A 102 4.08 -16.05 -13.48
N LYS A 103 4.64 -14.93 -13.00
CA LYS A 103 5.22 -14.83 -11.65
C LYS A 103 4.17 -15.06 -10.57
N THR A 104 4.64 -15.57 -9.45
CA THR A 104 3.83 -15.80 -8.26
C THR A 104 3.45 -14.49 -7.57
N ASP A 105 2.40 -14.55 -6.75
CA ASP A 105 1.98 -13.49 -5.83
C ASP A 105 3.08 -13.05 -4.88
N VAL A 106 3.93 -13.97 -4.41
CA VAL A 106 5.10 -13.66 -3.57
C VAL A 106 6.12 -12.83 -4.34
N GLU A 107 6.52 -13.26 -5.55
CA GLU A 107 7.49 -12.51 -6.37
C GLU A 107 6.99 -11.10 -6.75
N ILE A 108 5.70 -10.98 -7.07
CA ILE A 108 5.09 -9.69 -7.40
C ILE A 108 4.94 -8.81 -6.16
N GLY A 109 4.56 -9.41 -5.02
CA GLY A 109 4.50 -8.76 -3.73
C GLY A 109 5.84 -8.15 -3.33
N ASP A 110 6.92 -8.92 -3.44
CA ASP A 110 8.28 -8.48 -3.14
C ASP A 110 8.72 -7.33 -4.05
N ALA A 111 8.46 -7.43 -5.35
CA ALA A 111 8.78 -6.37 -6.31
C ALA A 111 8.07 -5.04 -5.98
N ILE A 112 6.79 -5.12 -5.62
CA ILE A 112 5.98 -3.95 -5.27
C ILE A 112 6.36 -3.40 -3.91
N GLN A 113 6.70 -4.27 -2.94
CA GLN A 113 7.21 -3.84 -1.65
C GLN A 113 8.55 -3.10 -1.79
N HIS A 114 9.45 -3.61 -2.64
CA HIS A 114 10.72 -2.95 -2.93
C HIS A 114 10.50 -1.58 -3.61
N MET A 115 9.59 -1.49 -4.57
CA MET A 115 9.17 -0.21 -5.17
C MET A 115 8.63 0.75 -4.11
N GLN A 116 7.78 0.28 -3.21
CA GLN A 116 7.19 1.08 -2.14
C GLN A 116 8.26 1.60 -1.18
N GLN A 117 9.20 0.76 -0.75
CA GLN A 117 10.33 1.18 0.10
C GLN A 117 11.21 2.21 -0.60
N HIS A 118 11.50 2.00 -1.89
CA HIS A 118 12.32 2.94 -2.67
C HIS A 118 11.66 4.31 -2.82
N LEU A 119 10.36 4.34 -3.10
CA LEU A 119 9.61 5.58 -3.31
C LEU A 119 9.21 6.28 -2.01
N ASN A 120 9.04 5.53 -0.91
CA ASN A 120 8.66 6.08 0.39
C ASN A 120 9.85 6.45 1.28
N LYS A 121 11.10 6.34 0.79
CA LYS A 121 12.32 6.58 1.59
C LYS A 121 12.40 7.96 2.27
N ASP A 122 11.75 8.97 1.68
CA ASP A 122 11.77 10.35 2.18
C ASP A 122 10.53 10.68 3.02
N VAL A 123 9.66 9.71 3.29
CA VAL A 123 8.47 9.89 4.13
C VAL A 123 8.88 9.95 5.60
N VAL A 124 8.69 11.11 6.21
CA VAL A 124 8.84 11.29 7.65
C VAL A 124 7.52 10.94 8.32
N ILE A 125 7.49 9.80 9.02
CA ILE A 125 6.39 9.42 9.91
C ILE A 125 6.60 10.16 11.24
N PRO A 126 5.63 10.93 11.76
CA PRO A 126 5.73 11.53 13.08
C PRO A 126 5.95 10.46 14.17
N GLU A 127 6.75 10.77 15.19
CA GLU A 127 7.10 9.81 16.26
C GLU A 127 5.86 9.25 16.98
N GLU A 128 4.82 10.07 17.14
CA GLU A 128 3.53 9.65 17.72
C GLU A 128 2.83 8.56 16.87
N GLU A 129 2.79 8.75 15.55
CA GLU A 129 2.21 7.75 14.63
C GLU A 129 3.07 6.49 14.59
N LEU A 130 4.40 6.63 14.68
CA LEU A 130 5.32 5.50 14.73
C LEU A 130 5.15 4.68 16.03
N ALA A 131 4.94 5.33 17.17
CA ALA A 131 4.66 4.68 18.44
C ALA A 131 3.35 3.89 18.39
N ALA A 132 2.27 4.50 17.88
CA ALA A 132 0.98 3.83 17.71
C ALA A 132 1.06 2.60 16.79
N LEU A 133 1.84 2.68 15.71
CA LEU A 133 2.07 1.54 14.81
C LEU A 133 2.82 0.39 15.49
N ARG A 134 3.79 0.70 16.36
CA ARG A 134 4.52 -0.31 17.14
C ARG A 134 3.61 -1.01 18.13
N GLU A 135 2.83 -0.26 18.90
CA GLU A 135 1.85 -0.82 19.84
C GLU A 135 0.84 -1.73 19.13
N TRP A 136 0.33 -1.31 17.97
CA TRP A 136 -0.56 -2.14 17.16
C TRP A 136 0.11 -3.42 16.67
N LYS A 137 1.38 -3.34 16.22
CA LYS A 137 2.12 -4.49 15.73
C LYS A 137 2.35 -5.51 16.86
N GLU A 138 2.74 -5.05 18.05
CA GLU A 138 2.91 -5.89 19.24
C GLU A 138 1.58 -6.52 19.69
N SER A 139 0.46 -5.78 19.58
CA SER A 139 -0.88 -6.31 19.81
C SER A 139 -1.26 -7.40 18.80
N LYS A 140 -0.82 -7.30 17.54
CA LYS A 140 -1.13 -8.31 16.52
C LYS A 140 -0.26 -9.55 16.65
N GLU A 141 1.03 -9.39 16.91
CA GLU A 141 1.95 -10.52 17.18
C GLU A 141 1.52 -11.30 18.42
N SER A 142 0.99 -10.62 19.45
CA SER A 142 0.44 -11.32 20.63
C SER A 142 -0.87 -12.07 20.34
N ILE A 143 -1.71 -11.58 19.42
CA ILE A 143 -2.93 -12.29 18.99
C ILE A 143 -2.59 -13.51 18.13
N GLU A 144 -1.64 -13.39 17.21
CA GLU A 144 -1.22 -14.48 16.32
C GLU A 144 -0.55 -15.62 17.09
N ASN A 145 0.26 -15.30 18.10
CA ASN A 145 0.87 -16.27 19.02
C ASN A 145 -0.12 -16.88 20.03
N ALA A 146 -1.34 -16.35 20.14
CA ALA A 146 -2.37 -16.85 21.04
C ALA A 146 -3.43 -17.72 20.34
N LEU A 147 -3.33 -17.92 19.02
CA LEU A 147 -4.18 -18.86 18.29
C LEU A 147 -3.70 -20.29 18.58
N PRO A 148 -4.53 -21.16 19.20
CA PRO A 148 -4.16 -22.57 19.37
C PRO A 148 -4.06 -23.23 17.98
N GLU A 149 -2.98 -23.99 17.74
CA GLU A 149 -2.87 -24.85 16.57
C GLU A 149 -4.13 -25.70 16.46
N GLU A 150 -4.82 -25.65 15.31
CA GLU A 150 -5.96 -26.51 15.04
C GLU A 150 -5.54 -27.96 15.26
N SER A 151 -6.14 -28.57 16.29
CA SER A 151 -5.97 -29.97 16.60
C SER A 151 -6.44 -30.83 15.42
N ASP A 152 -5.53 -31.66 14.91
CA ASP A 152 -5.75 -32.76 13.97
C ASP A 152 -6.96 -33.62 14.36
N GLY A 153 -8.11 -33.30 13.78
CA GLY A 153 -9.38 -34.00 13.96
C GLY A 153 -9.52 -35.17 13.00
N ARG A 154 -8.86 -36.31 13.31
CA ARG A 154 -9.25 -37.61 12.75
C ARG A 154 -10.68 -37.93 13.16
N ASN A 155 -11.64 -37.73 12.26
CA ASN A 155 -12.88 -38.49 12.25
C ASN A 155 -12.87 -39.40 11.02
N ALA A 156 -12.26 -40.58 11.21
CA ALA A 156 -12.44 -41.70 10.31
C ALA A 156 -13.89 -42.21 10.44
N SER A 157 -14.54 -42.33 9.29
CA SER A 157 -15.86 -42.87 9.01
C SER A 157 -16.35 -43.96 9.97
N ARG A 158 -17.52 -43.72 10.58
CA ARG A 158 -18.45 -44.78 10.98
C ARG A 158 -19.72 -44.62 10.14
N CYS A 159 -19.69 -45.16 8.91
CA CYS A 159 -20.90 -45.48 8.17
C CYS A 159 -21.43 -46.79 8.75
N GLU A 160 -22.50 -46.71 9.53
CA GLU A 160 -23.31 -47.87 9.91
C GLU A 160 -24.11 -48.32 8.68
N GLU A 161 -23.82 -49.53 8.20
CA GLU A 161 -24.62 -50.24 7.22
C GLU A 161 -25.95 -50.65 7.87
N ALA A 162 -27.05 -50.10 7.39
CA ALA A 162 -28.37 -50.67 7.59
C ALA A 162 -28.61 -51.74 6.52
N GLN A 163 -28.44 -53.01 6.87
CA GLN A 163 -28.94 -54.13 6.07
C GLN A 163 -30.38 -54.45 6.49
N ILE A 164 -31.27 -54.30 5.52
CA ILE A 164 -32.63 -54.82 5.51
C ILE A 164 -32.53 -56.33 5.23
N GLN A 165 -33.05 -57.14 6.16
CA GLN A 165 -33.73 -58.40 5.88
C GLN A 165 -34.72 -58.72 7.01
#